data_AF-A0A5N6RFK9-F1
#
_entry.id   AF-A0A5N6RFK9-F1
#
_cell.length_a   1.000
_cell.length_b   1.000
_cell.length_c   1.000
_cell.angle_alpha   90.00
_cell.angle_beta   90.00
_cell.angle_gamma   90.00
#
_symmetry.space_group_name_H-M   'P 1'
#
loop_
_entity.id
_entity.type
_entity.pdbx_description
1 polymer ?
#
loop_
_entity_poly.entity_id
_entity_poly.type
_entity_poly.pdbx_seq_one_letter_code
_entity_poly.pdbx_strand_id
1 'polypeptide(L)'
;MPSSLPAVINQVLLERGYSEPVFLAQKQLCLLDVRPQNSRFLIPQREIQQQFLTEEEKTTLNNGGMIPITLMNSEFSENNVTLKKWEVHDMLDGGVTSSYLLIRNGWNQVVLQNGLQPSNIVRLWSCRTPENDMFLVFEVERVQ
;
A
#
# COMPACT_ATOMS: atom_id res chain seq x y z
N MET A 1 -2.24 5.99 19.48
CA MET A 1 -1.29 4.99 18.96
C MET A 1 -1.90 4.39 17.71
N PRO A 2 -1.14 4.16 16.62
CA PRO A 2 -1.64 3.35 15.52
C PRO A 2 -2.07 2.01 16.10
N SER A 3 -3.23 1.49 15.68
CA SER A 3 -3.64 0.13 16.05
C SER A 3 -2.54 -0.84 15.59
N SER A 4 -2.13 -1.76 16.45
CA SER A 4 -1.30 -2.89 16.03
C SER A 4 -2.11 -3.75 15.05
N LEU A 5 -1.44 -4.36 14.07
CA LEU A 5 -2.07 -5.35 13.20
C LEU A 5 -2.74 -6.43 14.08
N PRO A 6 -3.98 -6.87 13.79
CA PRO A 6 -4.65 -7.90 14.59
C PRO A 6 -3.78 -9.14 14.75
N ALA A 7 -3.73 -9.65 15.98
CA ALA A 7 -2.88 -10.79 16.33
C ALA A 7 -3.13 -12.02 15.44
N VAL A 8 -4.39 -12.26 15.05
CA VAL A 8 -4.76 -13.37 14.16
C VAL A 8 -4.11 -13.26 12.78
N ILE A 9 -4.04 -12.05 12.21
CA ILE A 9 -3.43 -11.83 10.90
C ILE A 9 -1.92 -12.03 11.02
N ASN A 10 -1.30 -11.46 12.06
CA ASN A 10 0.13 -11.61 12.30
C ASN A 10 0.51 -13.09 12.46
N GLN A 11 -0.23 -13.83 13.29
CA GLN A 11 0.00 -15.26 13.50
C GLN A 11 -0.10 -16.06 12.20
N VAL A 12 -1.14 -15.84 11.40
CA VAL A 12 -1.32 -16.56 10.12
C VAL A 12 -0.17 -16.28 9.15
N LEU A 13 0.32 -15.03 9.08
CA LEU A 13 1.45 -14.69 8.21
C LEU A 13 2.74 -15.38 8.67
N LEU A 14 3.01 -15.38 9.98
CA LEU A 14 4.19 -16.06 10.55
C LEU A 14 4.12 -17.58 10.35
N GLU A 15 2.95 -18.20 10.53
CA GLU A 15 2.73 -19.63 10.27
C GLU A 15 2.96 -20.01 8.79
N ARG A 16 2.71 -19.08 7.87
CA ARG A 16 3.01 -19.23 6.44
C ARG A 16 4.48 -18.93 6.10
N GLY A 17 5.32 -18.59 7.08
CA GLY A 17 6.74 -18.28 6.88
C GLY A 17 7.03 -16.86 6.38
N TYR A 18 6.07 -15.95 6.45
CA TYR A 18 6.27 -14.56 6.08
C TYR A 18 7.11 -13.85 7.14
N SER A 19 7.79 -12.78 6.75
CA SER A 19 8.44 -11.90 7.73
C SER A 19 7.39 -11.24 8.64
N GLU A 20 7.82 -10.78 9.81
CA GLU A 20 6.97 -9.98 10.69
C GLU A 20 6.42 -8.75 9.94
N PRO A 21 5.11 -8.50 9.96
CA PRO A 21 4.51 -7.32 9.34
C PRO A 21 4.89 -6.04 10.05
N VAL A 22 5.38 -5.09 9.28
CA VAL A 22 5.87 -3.80 9.76
C VAL A 22 4.92 -2.70 9.30
N PHE A 23 4.51 -1.81 10.22
CA PHE A 23 3.65 -0.68 9.86
C PHE A 23 4.34 0.20 8.82
N LEU A 24 3.66 0.42 7.70
CA LEU A 24 4.17 1.14 6.55
C LEU A 24 3.68 2.58 6.53
N ALA A 25 2.35 2.76 6.48
CA ALA A 25 1.73 4.06 6.34
C ALA A 25 0.25 4.01 6.76
N GLN A 26 -0.34 5.17 7.04
CA GLN A 26 -1.79 5.33 7.07
C GLN A 26 -2.21 6.52 6.24
N LYS A 27 -3.41 6.46 5.66
CA LYS A 27 -3.96 7.56 4.90
C LYS A 27 -5.48 7.55 4.94
N GLN A 28 -6.06 8.72 5.16
CA GLN A 28 -7.47 8.97 4.92
C GLN A 28 -7.73 9.06 3.41
N LEU A 29 -8.64 8.23 2.91
CA LEU A 29 -9.01 8.18 1.50
C LEU A 29 -9.68 9.47 1.06
N CYS A 30 -9.27 9.98 -0.09
CA CYS A 30 -9.96 11.07 -0.77
C CYS A 30 -10.74 10.56 -1.99
N LEU A 31 -11.53 11.44 -2.61
CA LEU A 31 -12.34 11.09 -3.77
C LEU A 31 -11.51 10.53 -4.95
N LEU A 32 -10.25 10.96 -5.09
CA LEU A 32 -9.36 10.45 -6.14
C LEU A 32 -8.90 9.02 -5.88
N ASP A 33 -8.90 8.56 -4.63
CA ASP A 33 -8.48 7.20 -4.31
C ASP A 33 -9.59 6.19 -4.60
N VAL A 34 -10.85 6.56 -4.43
CA VAL A 34 -11.99 5.62 -4.57
C VAL A 34 -12.63 5.64 -5.95
N ARG A 35 -12.44 6.71 -6.74
CA ARG A 35 -13.09 6.84 -8.05
C ARG A 35 -12.55 5.80 -9.04
N PRO A 36 -13.43 4.97 -9.67
CA PRO A 36 -12.99 3.94 -10.61
C PRO A 36 -12.18 4.46 -11.78
N GLN A 37 -12.44 5.70 -12.23
CA GLN A 37 -11.73 6.34 -13.33
C GLN A 37 -10.28 6.69 -12.98
N ASN A 38 -10.00 6.98 -11.71
CA ASN A 38 -8.64 7.25 -11.24
C ASN A 38 -7.86 5.96 -10.98
N SER A 39 -8.53 4.91 -10.48
CA SER A 39 -8.00 3.56 -10.28
C SER A 39 -6.63 3.51 -9.60
N ARG A 40 -6.43 4.36 -8.58
CA ARG A 40 -5.14 4.46 -7.88
C ARG A 40 -5.33 4.80 -6.42
N PHE A 41 -4.54 4.19 -5.56
CA PHE A 41 -4.31 4.66 -4.19
C PHE A 41 -2.96 5.36 -4.12
N LEU A 42 -2.93 6.64 -3.74
CA LEU A 42 -1.69 7.41 -3.64
C LEU A 42 -1.20 7.47 -2.20
N ILE A 43 0.02 7.01 -1.94
CA ILE A 43 0.69 7.08 -0.64
C ILE A 43 1.84 8.07 -0.77
N PRO A 44 1.73 9.28 -0.21
CA PRO A 44 2.84 10.23 -0.23
C PRO A 44 4.04 9.63 0.50
N GLN A 45 5.26 9.80 -0.04
CA GLN A 45 6.45 9.21 0.57
C GLN A 45 6.69 9.69 2.02
N ARG A 46 6.24 10.90 2.35
CA ARG A 46 6.31 11.45 3.72
C ARG A 46 5.45 10.68 4.74
N GLU A 47 4.44 9.93 4.30
CA GLU A 47 3.58 9.13 5.18
C GLU A 47 4.19 7.73 5.44
N ILE A 48 5.26 7.37 4.72
CA ILE A 48 5.95 6.09 4.87
C ILE A 48 6.91 6.19 6.05
N GLN A 49 6.70 5.34 7.04
CA GLN A 49 7.44 5.39 8.29
C GLN A 49 8.71 4.55 8.28
N GLN A 50 8.80 3.56 7.38
CA GLN A 50 9.90 2.59 7.37
C GLN A 50 10.33 2.25 5.94
N GLN A 51 11.60 1.88 5.79
CA GLN A 51 12.10 1.37 4.51
C GLN A 51 11.53 -0.01 4.26
N PHE A 52 10.76 -0.13 3.19
CA PHE A 52 10.03 -1.35 2.85
C PHE A 52 10.50 -1.98 1.54
N LEU A 53 11.33 -1.28 0.76
CA LEU A 53 11.86 -1.73 -0.53
C LEU A 53 13.28 -2.28 -0.37
N THR A 54 13.59 -3.33 -1.12
CA THR A 54 14.98 -3.74 -1.40
C THR A 54 15.64 -2.72 -2.34
N GLU A 55 16.97 -2.74 -2.42
CA GLU A 55 17.69 -1.85 -3.35
C GLU A 55 17.36 -2.14 -4.82
N GLU A 56 17.06 -3.40 -5.16
CA GLU A 56 16.62 -3.79 -6.50
C GLU A 56 15.23 -3.23 -6.83
N GLU A 57 14.28 -3.35 -5.90
CA GLU A 57 12.93 -2.81 -6.07
C GLU A 57 12.94 -1.29 -6.17
N LYS A 58 13.74 -0.64 -5.32
CA LYS A 58 13.96 0.81 -5.35
C LYS A 58 14.55 1.26 -6.68
N THR A 59 15.54 0.54 -7.20
CA THR A 59 16.13 0.81 -8.52
C THR A 59 15.08 0.66 -9.63
N THR A 60 14.30 -0.42 -9.61
CA THR A 60 13.21 -0.68 -10.55
C THR A 60 12.21 0.47 -10.57
N LEU A 61 11.72 0.88 -9.39
CA LEU A 61 10.72 1.94 -9.26
C LEU A 61 11.26 3.33 -9.65
N ASN A 62 12.51 3.65 -9.30
CA ASN A 62 13.15 4.91 -9.68
C ASN A 62 13.36 5.02 -11.20
N ASN A 63 13.54 3.90 -11.90
CA ASN A 63 13.66 3.85 -13.35
C ASN A 63 12.30 3.84 -14.08
N GLY A 64 11.20 4.10 -13.37
CA GLY A 64 9.85 4.10 -13.94
C GLY A 64 9.23 2.71 -14.12
N GLY A 65 9.90 1.67 -13.61
CA GLY A 65 9.39 0.32 -13.54
C GLY A 65 8.20 0.17 -12.59
N MET A 66 7.65 -1.04 -12.57
CA MET A 66 6.46 -1.40 -11.81
C MET A 66 6.67 -2.76 -11.16
N ILE A 67 6.16 -2.93 -9.94
CA ILE A 67 6.32 -4.16 -9.16
C ILE A 67 4.92 -4.73 -8.87
N PRO A 68 4.60 -5.94 -9.37
CA PRO A 68 3.41 -6.66 -8.95
C PRO A 68 3.53 -7.02 -7.47
N ILE A 69 2.46 -6.82 -6.69
CA ILE A 69 2.39 -7.21 -5.29
C ILE A 69 1.01 -7.74 -4.93
N THR A 70 0.96 -8.57 -3.90
CA THR A 70 -0.31 -9.00 -3.30
C THR A 70 -0.68 -8.06 -2.16
N LEU A 71 -1.94 -7.62 -2.16
CA LEU A 71 -2.55 -6.82 -1.11
C LEU A 71 -3.66 -7.63 -0.44
N MET A 72 -3.57 -7.83 0.87
CA MET A 72 -4.53 -8.63 1.65
C MET A 72 -5.28 -7.78 2.67
N ASN A 73 -6.60 -7.96 2.78
CA ASN A 73 -7.42 -7.32 3.81
C ASN A 73 -7.45 -8.15 5.11
N SER A 74 -8.16 -7.65 6.13
CA SER A 74 -8.31 -8.33 7.43
C SER A 74 -9.18 -9.59 7.41
N GLU A 75 -9.89 -9.84 6.31
CA GLU A 75 -10.69 -11.04 6.05
C GLU A 75 -9.94 -12.07 5.19
N PHE A 76 -8.62 -11.88 5.00
CA PHE A 76 -7.75 -12.72 4.16
C PHE A 76 -8.12 -12.75 2.67
N SER A 77 -8.89 -11.76 2.21
CA SER A 77 -9.10 -11.54 0.78
C SER A 77 -7.87 -10.90 0.17
N GLU A 78 -7.34 -11.53 -0.87
CA GLU A 78 -6.12 -11.10 -1.56
C GLU A 78 -6.45 -10.50 -2.93
N ASN A 79 -5.77 -9.41 -3.27
CA ASN A 79 -5.87 -8.73 -4.55
C ASN A 79 -4.46 -8.49 -5.12
N ASN A 80 -4.26 -8.88 -6.37
CA ASN A 80 -3.05 -8.52 -7.10
C ASN A 80 -3.13 -7.05 -7.51
N VAL A 81 -2.21 -6.23 -7.00
CA VAL A 81 -2.07 -4.82 -7.36
C VAL A 81 -0.67 -4.58 -7.92
N THR A 82 -0.45 -3.40 -8.48
CA THR A 82 0.87 -2.99 -8.96
C THR A 82 1.32 -1.77 -8.20
N LEU A 83 2.52 -1.84 -7.64
CA LEU A 83 3.20 -0.70 -7.04
C LEU A 83 3.96 0.07 -8.14
N LYS A 84 3.77 1.38 -8.15
CA LYS A 84 4.51 2.32 -9.00
C LYS A 84 4.97 3.52 -8.18
N LYS A 85 6.16 4.04 -8.47
CA LYS A 85 6.61 5.33 -7.92
C LYS A 85 6.30 6.45 -8.91
N TRP A 86 5.86 7.59 -8.38
CA TRP A 86 5.66 8.81 -9.13
C TRP A 86 6.42 9.95 -8.44
N GLU A 87 7.25 10.64 -9.20
CA GLU A 87 7.95 11.85 -8.76
C GLU A 87 7.38 13.05 -9.51
N VAL A 88 7.09 14.11 -8.76
CA VAL A 88 6.66 15.39 -9.29
C VAL A 88 7.76 16.39 -8.96
N HIS A 89 8.33 16.98 -10.01
CA HIS A 89 9.28 18.07 -9.90
C HIS A 89 8.51 19.38 -9.81
N ASP A 90 8.73 20.12 -8.73
CA ASP A 90 8.29 21.49 -8.63
C ASP A 90 9.20 22.35 -9.49
N MET A 91 8.60 23.02 -10.48
CA MET A 91 9.31 23.83 -11.46
C MET A 91 9.72 25.20 -10.89
N LEU A 92 9.19 25.59 -9.72
CA LEU A 92 9.40 26.91 -9.11
C LEU A 92 10.56 26.92 -8.11
N ASP A 93 10.70 25.87 -7.29
CA ASP A 93 11.76 25.79 -6.27
C ASP A 93 12.74 24.62 -6.47
N GLY A 94 12.53 23.80 -7.52
CA GLY A 94 13.37 22.64 -7.82
C GLY A 94 13.14 21.45 -6.87
N GLY A 95 12.13 21.53 -5.98
CA GLY A 95 11.76 20.47 -5.08
C GLY A 95 11.25 19.22 -5.81
N VAL A 96 11.44 18.05 -5.21
CA VAL A 96 10.92 16.79 -5.73
C VAL A 96 10.01 16.17 -4.67
N THR A 97 8.75 15.93 -5.04
CA THR A 97 7.82 15.19 -4.21
C THR A 97 7.61 13.81 -4.80
N SER A 98 7.92 12.78 -4.02
CA SER A 98 7.73 11.39 -4.41
C SER A 98 6.49 10.79 -3.76
N SER A 99 5.78 9.94 -4.48
CA SER A 99 4.62 9.18 -4.01
C SER A 99 4.65 7.76 -4.56
N TYR A 100 4.10 6.83 -3.80
CA TYR A 100 3.85 5.46 -4.25
C TYR A 100 2.38 5.31 -4.61
N LEU A 101 2.11 4.53 -5.65
CA LEU A 101 0.78 4.31 -6.20
C LEU A 101 0.50 2.81 -6.21
N LEU A 102 -0.64 2.40 -5.66
CA LEU A 102 -1.24 1.09 -5.97
C LEU A 102 -2.23 1.29 -7.12
N ILE A 103 -1.93 0.71 -8.29
CA ILE A 103 -2.61 1.07 -9.54
C ILE A 103 -3.35 -0.10 -10.20
N ARG A 104 -4.31 0.26 -11.08
CA ARG A 104 -5.02 -0.52 -12.13
C ARG A 104 -5.56 -1.90 -11.74
N ASN A 105 -6.84 -2.14 -12.05
CA ASN A 105 -7.58 -3.41 -11.92
C ASN A 105 -7.64 -4.00 -10.50
N GLY A 106 -6.51 -4.18 -9.83
CA GLY A 106 -6.44 -4.63 -8.44
C GLY A 106 -7.01 -3.60 -7.46
N TRP A 107 -6.60 -2.32 -7.53
CA TRP A 107 -7.09 -1.32 -6.57
C TRP A 107 -8.60 -1.05 -6.69
N ASN A 108 -9.15 -1.00 -7.91
CA ASN A 108 -10.59 -0.85 -8.08
C ASN A 108 -11.35 -2.04 -7.49
N GLN A 109 -10.83 -3.27 -7.60
CA GLN A 109 -11.41 -4.44 -6.95
C GLN A 109 -11.34 -4.32 -5.43
N VAL A 110 -10.22 -3.85 -4.88
CA VAL A 110 -10.06 -3.59 -3.44
C VAL A 110 -11.13 -2.61 -2.96
N VAL A 111 -11.33 -1.49 -3.66
CA VAL A 111 -12.38 -0.50 -3.35
C VAL A 111 -13.77 -1.14 -3.35
N LEU A 112 -14.11 -1.89 -4.40
CA LEU A 112 -15.43 -2.51 -4.55
C LEU A 112 -15.69 -3.59 -3.51
N GLN A 113 -14.75 -4.51 -3.30
CA GLN A 113 -14.90 -5.64 -2.38
C GLN A 113 -14.99 -5.21 -0.92
N ASN A 114 -14.28 -4.14 -0.53
CA ASN A 114 -14.23 -3.67 0.85
C ASN A 114 -15.21 -2.51 1.13
N GLY A 115 -15.94 -2.06 0.11
CA GLY A 115 -16.87 -0.94 0.19
C GLY A 115 -16.20 0.37 0.58
N LEU A 116 -14.97 0.62 0.11
CA LEU A 116 -14.18 1.78 0.52
C LEU A 116 -14.84 3.10 0.08
N GLN A 117 -14.91 4.05 1.01
CA GLN A 117 -15.47 5.38 0.78
C GLN A 117 -14.43 6.47 1.06
N PRO A 118 -14.60 7.68 0.51
CA PRO A 118 -13.86 8.85 1.00
C PRO A 118 -14.04 8.96 2.52
N SER A 119 -13.05 9.50 3.23
CA SER A 119 -12.95 9.57 4.70
C SER A 119 -12.57 8.29 5.43
N ASN A 120 -12.69 7.10 4.83
CA ASN A 120 -12.14 5.89 5.44
C ASN A 120 -10.63 6.02 5.59
N ILE A 121 -10.08 5.50 6.68
CA ILE A 121 -8.64 5.48 6.91
C ILE A 121 -8.13 4.09 6.55
N VAL A 122 -7.24 4.02 5.56
CA VAL A 122 -6.51 2.80 5.21
C VAL A 122 -5.17 2.81 5.93
N ARG A 123 -4.90 1.74 6.66
CA ARG A 123 -3.59 1.47 7.29
C ARG A 123 -2.92 0.34 6.54
N LEU A 124 -1.62 0.46 6.31
CA LEU A 124 -0.81 -0.50 5.59
C LEU A 124 0.31 -1.06 6.46
N TRP A 125 0.55 -2.34 6.30
CA TRP A 125 1.73 -3.04 6.78
C TRP A 125 2.42 -3.73 5.61
N SER A 126 3.74 -3.78 5.65
CA SER A 126 4.55 -4.53 4.69
C SER A 126 5.20 -5.73 5.37
N CYS A 127 5.20 -6.86 4.70
CA CYS A 127 6.00 -8.03 5.03
C CYS A 127 6.59 -8.64 3.75
N ARG A 128 7.39 -9.69 3.94
CA ARG A 128 8.01 -10.47 2.87
C ARG A 128 7.47 -11.88 2.87
N THR A 129 7.23 -12.43 1.68
CA THR A 129 6.99 -13.87 1.51
C THR A 129 8.26 -14.66 1.82
N PRO A 130 8.20 -15.99 1.96
CA PRO A 130 9.39 -16.84 2.07
C PRO A 130 10.37 -16.68 0.89
N GLU A 131 9.85 -16.36 -0.30
CA GLU A 131 10.61 -16.08 -1.52
C GLU A 131 11.17 -14.65 -1.58
N ASN A 132 10.98 -13.86 -0.51
CA ASN A 132 11.39 -12.47 -0.36
C ASN A 132 10.62 -11.45 -1.24
N ASP A 133 9.47 -11.85 -1.77
CA ASP A 133 8.58 -10.94 -2.50
C ASP A 133 7.85 -10.00 -1.54
N MET A 134 7.57 -8.78 -2.00
CA MET A 134 6.82 -7.79 -1.22
C MET A 134 5.34 -8.16 -1.12
N PHE A 135 4.83 -8.14 0.11
CA PHE A 135 3.43 -8.37 0.43
C PHE A 135 2.89 -7.24 1.31
N LEU A 136 1.69 -6.75 0.99
CA LEU A 136 1.05 -5.71 1.77
C LEU A 136 -0.21 -6.24 2.45
N VAL A 137 -0.42 -5.81 3.68
CA VAL A 137 -1.65 -6.02 4.44
C VAL A 137 -2.29 -4.68 4.67
N PHE A 138 -3.62 -4.61 4.59
CA PHE A 138 -4.34 -3.39 4.92
C PHE A 138 -5.53 -3.61 5.83
N GLU A 139 -5.80 -2.59 6.62
CA GLU A 139 -7.01 -2.46 7.41
C GLU A 139 -7.72 -1.16 7.09
N VAL A 140 -9.04 -1.16 7.31
CA VAL A 140 -9.92 -0.03 7.04
C VAL A 140 -10.60 0.38 8.33
N GLU A 141 -10.31 1.59 8.79
CA GLU A 141 -11.12 2.25 9.81
C GLU A 141 -12.18 3.12 9.13
N ARG A 142 -13.44 2.83 9.43
CA ARG A 142 -14.58 3.59 8.94
C ARG A 142 -14.91 4.68 9.96
N VAL A 143 -14.50 5.91 9.66
CA VAL A 143 -14.87 7.08 10.46
C VAL A 143 -16.36 7.35 10.24
N GLN A 144 -17.15 7.23 11.31
CA GLN A 144 -18.59 7.52 11.32
C GLN A 144 -18.86 9.02 11.33
#